data_AF-A0A6M0AQH1-F1
#
_entry.id   AF-A0A6M0AQH1-F1
#
_cell.length_a   1.000
_cell.length_b   1.000
_cell.length_c   1.000
_cell.angle_alpha   90.00
_cell.angle_beta   90.00
_cell.angle_gamma   90.00
#
_symmetry.space_group_name_H-M   'P 1'
#
loop_
_entity.id
_entity.type
_entity.pdbx_description
1 polymer ?
#
loop_
_entity_poly.entity_id
_entity_poly.type
_entity_poly.pdbx_seq_one_letter_code
_entity_poly.pdbx_strand_id
1 'polypeptide(L)'
;MLPTDLLISRQNGEEIIPKRLLINNQTCAMAAELIDCFIEATGSTQGDLDRKLSDWEGDSPDYRVKRGLAHILKTSFSTFEVVSPIDPKELRQRVFALAAQSVPSRQATQTTLESVSTALSQELNQEVLPEQISKGLYADLHENRILTQFDHPAPEALLHRYNLSQVQGIFYRASEMTLNAHRNVPGEY
;
A
#
# COMPACT_ATOMS: atom_id res chain seq x y z
N MET A 1 1.24 6.92 -10.55
CA MET A 1 0.48 6.66 -11.79
C MET A 1 -0.42 5.47 -11.57
N LEU A 2 -1.59 5.46 -12.21
CA LEU A 2 -2.49 4.30 -12.17
C LEU A 2 -2.01 3.20 -13.13
N PRO A 3 -2.11 1.92 -12.76
CA PRO A 3 -1.85 0.82 -13.67
C PRO A 3 -2.95 0.72 -14.74
N THR A 4 -2.64 0.06 -15.85
CA THR A 4 -3.48 0.02 -17.05
C THR A 4 -4.91 -0.46 -16.77
N ASP A 5 -5.06 -1.48 -15.94
CA ASP A 5 -6.34 -2.07 -15.52
C ASP A 5 -7.24 -1.10 -14.73
N LEU A 6 -6.64 -0.10 -14.07
CA LEU A 6 -7.33 0.96 -13.34
C LEU A 6 -7.53 2.24 -14.16
N LEU A 7 -7.06 2.29 -15.41
CA LEU A 7 -7.36 3.39 -16.33
C LEU A 7 -8.78 3.24 -16.89
N ILE A 8 -9.56 4.30 -16.77
CA ILE A 8 -10.95 4.36 -17.20
C ILE A 8 -11.06 5.49 -18.21
N SER A 9 -11.43 5.14 -19.44
CA SER A 9 -11.69 6.09 -20.51
C SER A 9 -12.88 5.62 -21.33
N ARG A 10 -13.56 6.56 -21.98
CA ARG A 10 -14.54 6.27 -23.03
C ARG A 10 -14.01 6.78 -24.35
N GLN A 11 -14.33 6.10 -25.44
CA GLN A 11 -14.06 6.57 -26.78
C GLN A 11 -15.33 7.22 -27.34
N ASN A 12 -15.19 8.39 -27.95
CA ASN A 12 -16.24 9.10 -28.65
C ASN A 12 -15.74 9.52 -30.03
N GLY A 13 -16.00 8.69 -31.05
CA GLY A 13 -15.38 8.86 -32.37
C GLY A 13 -13.85 8.74 -32.29
N GLU A 14 -13.17 9.83 -32.65
CA GLU A 14 -11.70 9.94 -32.62
C GLU A 14 -11.15 10.44 -31.28
N GLU A 15 -12.01 10.81 -30.33
CA GLU A 15 -11.62 11.31 -29.02
C GLU A 15 -11.58 10.20 -27.95
N ILE A 16 -10.53 10.21 -27.13
CA ILE A 16 -10.45 9.43 -25.89
C ILE A 16 -10.69 10.36 -24.71
N ILE A 17 -11.78 10.13 -23.97
CA ILE A 17 -12.17 10.96 -22.83
C ILE A 17 -11.86 10.19 -21.53
N PRO A 18 -10.85 10.61 -20.74
CA PRO A 18 -10.57 10.01 -19.44
C PRO A 18 -11.74 10.19 -18.47
N LYS A 19 -11.91 9.23 -17.57
CA LYS A 19 -12.79 9.39 -16.42
C LYS A 19 -12.27 10.55 -15.56
N ARG A 20 -13.16 11.50 -15.31
CA ARG A 20 -12.94 12.60 -14.38
C ARG A 20 -13.98 12.50 -13.27
N LEU A 21 -13.52 12.45 -12.03
CA LEU A 21 -14.36 12.61 -10.85
C LEU A 21 -14.63 14.10 -10.66
N LEU A 22 -15.90 14.42 -10.39
CA LEU A 22 -16.26 15.74 -9.90
C LEU A 22 -15.67 15.91 -8.50
N ILE A 23 -15.43 17.16 -8.10
CA ILE A 23 -14.98 17.50 -6.75
C ILE A 23 -16.19 18.10 -6.05
N ASN A 24 -16.88 17.27 -5.30
CA ASN A 24 -18.11 17.61 -4.60
C ASN A 24 -18.20 16.81 -3.29
N ASN A 25 -19.17 17.16 -2.45
CA ASN A 25 -19.30 16.55 -1.12
C ASN A 25 -19.38 15.01 -1.15
N GLN A 26 -20.07 14.43 -2.13
CA GLN A 26 -20.23 12.97 -2.23
C GLN A 26 -18.90 12.27 -2.55
N THR A 27 -18.15 12.78 -3.53
CA THR A 27 -16.86 12.22 -3.92
C THR A 27 -15.77 12.49 -2.88
N CYS A 28 -15.80 13.66 -2.23
CA CYS A 28 -14.93 13.97 -1.11
C CYS A 28 -15.22 13.07 0.10
N ALA A 29 -16.49 12.77 0.39
CA ALA A 29 -16.85 11.84 1.47
C ALA A 29 -16.28 10.43 1.22
N MET A 30 -16.44 9.89 0.00
CA MET A 30 -15.84 8.60 -0.38
C MET A 30 -14.31 8.61 -0.26
N ALA A 31 -13.66 9.70 -0.68
CA ALA A 31 -12.21 9.84 -0.52
C ALA A 31 -11.79 9.94 0.96
N ALA A 32 -12.58 10.63 1.79
CA ALA A 32 -12.34 10.74 3.24
C ALA A 32 -12.47 9.38 3.94
N GLU A 33 -13.54 8.62 3.68
CA GLU A 33 -13.71 7.26 4.22
C GLU A 33 -12.52 6.35 3.89
N LEU A 34 -12.03 6.45 2.66
CA LEU A 34 -10.88 5.67 2.23
C LEU A 34 -9.59 6.14 2.91
N ILE A 35 -9.40 7.44 3.10
CA ILE A 35 -8.26 7.99 3.85
C ILE A 35 -8.30 7.50 5.30
N ASP A 36 -9.47 7.52 5.94
CA ASP A 36 -9.66 7.04 7.31
C ASP A 36 -9.31 5.55 7.44
N CYS A 37 -9.66 4.73 6.44
CA CYS A 37 -9.26 3.32 6.39
C CYS A 37 -7.74 3.12 6.47
N PHE A 38 -6.96 3.97 5.79
CA PHE A 38 -5.49 3.94 5.84
C PHE A 38 -4.95 4.48 7.17
N ILE A 39 -5.55 5.53 7.72
CA ILE A 39 -5.19 6.07 9.05
C ILE A 39 -5.33 4.96 10.10
N GLU A 40 -6.49 4.29 10.13
CA GLU A 40 -6.76 3.19 11.06
C GLU A 40 -5.89 1.94 10.83
N ALA A 41 -5.40 1.75 9.61
CA ALA A 41 -4.52 0.61 9.28
C ALA A 41 -3.03 0.90 9.56
N THR A 42 -2.67 2.12 9.96
CA THR A 42 -1.28 2.46 10.29
C THR A 42 -0.79 1.59 11.45
N GLY A 43 0.38 0.97 11.29
CA GLY A 43 0.94 -0.04 12.19
C GLY A 43 0.45 -1.48 11.96
N SER A 44 -0.53 -1.69 11.06
CA SER A 44 -1.01 -3.02 10.68
C SER A 44 -0.29 -3.55 9.43
N THR A 45 -0.50 -4.83 9.12
CA THR A 45 0.05 -5.44 7.91
C THR A 45 -0.65 -4.93 6.66
N GLN A 46 0.06 -4.94 5.54
CA GLN A 46 -0.51 -4.60 4.25
C GLN A 46 -1.66 -5.55 3.86
N GLY A 47 -1.58 -6.84 4.24
CA GLY A 47 -2.64 -7.81 4.03
C GLY A 47 -3.92 -7.48 4.78
N ASP A 48 -3.80 -6.95 6.00
CA ASP A 48 -4.96 -6.47 6.77
C ASP A 48 -5.59 -5.23 6.14
N LEU A 49 -4.77 -4.29 5.66
CA LEU A 49 -5.25 -3.15 4.88
C LEU A 49 -5.96 -3.63 3.60
N ASP A 50 -5.34 -4.53 2.82
CA ASP A 50 -5.90 -5.05 1.59
C ASP A 50 -7.26 -5.75 1.83
N ARG A 51 -7.42 -6.43 2.97
CA ARG A 51 -8.71 -7.00 3.41
C ARG A 51 -9.74 -5.93 3.71
N LYS A 52 -9.40 -4.91 4.53
CA LYS A 52 -10.29 -3.78 4.82
C LYS A 52 -10.75 -3.06 3.53
N LEU A 53 -9.83 -2.89 2.58
CA LEU A 53 -10.12 -2.26 1.29
C LEU A 53 -11.06 -3.12 0.43
N SER A 54 -10.88 -4.44 0.45
CA SER A 54 -11.80 -5.37 -0.23
C SER A 54 -13.20 -5.32 0.37
N ASP A 55 -13.32 -5.25 1.70
CA ASP A 55 -14.60 -5.13 2.39
C ASP A 55 -15.28 -3.78 2.08
N TRP A 56 -14.49 -2.70 2.04
CA TRP A 56 -14.99 -1.35 1.69
C TRP A 56 -15.39 -1.22 0.21
N GLU A 57 -14.73 -1.95 -0.70
CA GLU A 57 -15.11 -2.03 -2.11
C GLU A 57 -16.57 -2.51 -2.25
N GLY A 58 -16.87 -3.64 -1.60
CA GLY A 58 -18.17 -4.32 -1.63
C GLY A 58 -18.64 -4.62 -3.06
N ASP A 59 -19.96 -4.75 -3.25
CA ASP A 59 -20.57 -4.96 -4.57
C ASP A 59 -20.80 -3.64 -5.35
N SER A 60 -20.01 -2.61 -5.08
CA SER A 60 -20.20 -1.29 -5.71
C SER A 60 -19.87 -1.33 -7.20
N PRO A 61 -20.72 -0.76 -8.08
CA PRO A 61 -20.41 -0.67 -9.51
C PRO A 61 -19.18 0.20 -9.80
N ASP A 62 -18.79 1.07 -8.85
CA ASP A 62 -17.64 1.97 -8.95
C ASP A 62 -16.34 1.35 -8.41
N TYR A 63 -16.25 0.03 -8.28
CA TYR A 63 -15.07 -0.68 -7.73
C TYR A 63 -13.75 -0.26 -8.38
N ARG A 64 -13.73 0.03 -9.70
CA ARG A 64 -12.52 0.48 -10.40
C ARG A 64 -12.02 1.84 -9.91
N VAL A 65 -12.94 2.76 -9.60
CA VAL A 65 -12.61 4.07 -9.04
C VAL A 65 -12.05 3.91 -7.63
N LYS A 66 -12.73 3.11 -6.80
CA LYS A 66 -12.30 2.77 -5.44
C LYS A 66 -10.88 2.19 -5.42
N ARG A 67 -10.60 1.18 -6.24
CA ARG A 67 -9.26 0.59 -6.40
C ARG A 67 -8.22 1.60 -6.87
N GLY A 68 -8.59 2.48 -7.80
CA GLY A 68 -7.67 3.52 -8.29
C GLY A 68 -7.30 4.53 -7.20
N LEU A 69 -8.25 4.98 -6.38
CA LEU A 69 -7.98 5.84 -5.24
C LEU A 69 -7.09 5.13 -4.20
N ALA A 70 -7.41 3.88 -3.87
CA ALA A 70 -6.65 3.08 -2.92
C ALA A 70 -5.21 2.84 -3.41
N HIS A 71 -5.04 2.58 -4.72
CA HIS A 71 -3.72 2.44 -5.34
C HIS A 71 -2.89 3.71 -5.21
N ILE A 72 -3.49 4.89 -5.41
CA ILE A 72 -2.80 6.17 -5.26
C ILE A 72 -2.36 6.36 -3.80
N LEU A 73 -3.24 6.11 -2.82
CA LEU A 73 -2.89 6.17 -1.40
C LEU A 73 -1.74 5.21 -1.06
N LYS A 74 -1.82 3.96 -1.52
CA LYS A 74 -0.81 2.92 -1.27
C LYS A 74 0.55 3.24 -1.89
N THR A 75 0.59 3.87 -3.06
CA THR A 75 1.84 4.09 -3.80
C THR A 75 2.46 5.48 -3.62
N SER A 76 1.66 6.49 -3.27
CA SER A 76 2.10 7.88 -3.22
C SER A 76 2.10 8.49 -1.82
N PHE A 77 1.43 7.87 -0.87
CA PHE A 77 1.21 8.43 0.47
C PHE A 77 1.50 7.43 1.59
N SER A 78 1.91 6.21 1.26
CA SER A 78 2.14 5.14 2.24
C SER A 78 3.58 4.64 2.16
N THR A 79 4.17 4.37 3.32
CA THR A 79 5.46 3.68 3.46
C THR A 79 5.22 2.31 4.08
N PHE A 80 5.62 1.25 3.35
CA PHE A 80 5.53 -0.13 3.82
C PHE A 80 6.92 -0.68 4.07
N GLU A 81 7.17 -1.15 5.29
CA GLU A 81 8.48 -1.62 5.72
C GLU A 81 8.45 -3.08 6.16
N VAL A 82 9.59 -3.74 5.96
CA VAL A 82 9.86 -5.08 6.49
C VAL A 82 10.30 -4.91 7.95
N VAL A 83 9.43 -5.27 8.89
CA VAL A 83 9.71 -5.18 10.33
C VAL A 83 10.15 -6.54 10.84
N SER A 84 11.46 -6.70 11.04
CA SER A 84 12.08 -7.93 11.55
C SER A 84 13.34 -7.60 12.35
N PRO A 85 13.70 -8.37 13.41
CA PRO A 85 14.91 -8.12 14.20
C PRO A 85 16.22 -8.20 13.42
N ILE A 86 16.26 -9.08 12.41
CA ILE A 86 17.33 -9.22 11.42
C ILE A 86 16.71 -9.51 10.05
N ASP A 87 17.51 -9.58 8.99
CA ASP A 87 17.03 -9.95 7.66
C ASP A 87 16.18 -11.24 7.70
N PRO A 88 14.93 -11.25 7.18
CA PRO A 88 14.03 -12.40 7.30
C PRO A 88 14.60 -13.71 6.75
N LYS A 89 15.47 -13.66 5.73
CA LYS A 89 16.10 -14.87 5.20
C LYS A 89 17.10 -15.45 6.20
N GLU A 90 17.91 -14.60 6.83
CA GLU A 90 18.81 -15.01 7.90
C GLU A 90 18.04 -15.53 9.13
N LEU A 91 16.95 -14.84 9.51
CA LEU A 91 16.10 -15.26 10.61
C LEU A 91 15.54 -16.66 10.40
N ARG A 92 15.00 -16.94 9.21
CA ARG A 92 14.50 -18.27 8.83
C ARG A 92 15.60 -19.33 8.93
N GLN A 93 16.81 -19.04 8.45
CA GLN A 93 17.93 -19.98 8.54
C GLN A 93 18.24 -20.36 9.99
N ARG A 94 18.37 -19.38 10.88
CA ARG A 94 18.67 -19.61 12.30
C ARG A 94 17.56 -20.38 13.01
N VAL A 95 16.31 -19.95 12.83
CA VAL A 95 15.13 -20.58 13.46
C VAL A 95 14.98 -22.03 12.99
N PHE A 96 15.06 -22.28 11.68
CA PHE A 96 14.86 -23.63 11.14
C PHE A 96 16.03 -24.56 11.42
N ALA A 97 17.26 -24.07 11.45
CA ALA A 97 18.43 -24.85 11.85
C ALA A 97 18.33 -25.31 13.32
N LEU A 98 17.79 -24.47 14.21
CA LEU A 98 17.57 -24.84 15.60
C LEU A 98 16.37 -25.80 15.74
N ALA A 99 15.25 -25.50 15.07
CA ALA A 99 14.05 -26.33 15.11
C ALA A 99 14.31 -27.78 14.66
N ALA A 100 15.17 -27.97 13.66
CA ALA A 100 15.54 -29.28 13.11
C ALA A 100 16.25 -30.20 14.11
N GLN A 101 16.73 -29.69 15.25
CA GLN A 101 17.41 -30.48 16.27
C GLN A 101 16.44 -31.20 17.22
N SER A 102 15.13 -30.96 17.09
CA SER A 102 14.11 -31.47 17.99
C SER A 102 12.91 -32.07 17.23
N VAL A 103 12.13 -32.91 17.90
CA VAL A 103 10.88 -33.43 17.35
C VAL A 103 9.84 -32.31 17.30
N PRO A 104 9.18 -32.06 16.14
CA PRO A 104 8.19 -31.00 16.00
C PRO A 104 7.06 -31.13 17.03
N SER A 105 6.89 -30.09 17.85
CA SER A 105 5.80 -29.98 18.82
C SER A 105 5.58 -28.51 19.18
N ARG A 106 4.40 -28.15 19.70
CA ARG A 106 4.12 -26.76 20.15
C ARG A 106 5.12 -26.30 21.21
N GLN A 107 5.49 -27.19 22.12
CA GLN A 107 6.48 -26.91 23.17
C GLN A 107 7.87 -26.69 22.56
N ALA A 108 8.29 -27.52 21.61
CA ALA A 108 9.56 -27.34 20.91
C ALA A 108 9.61 -26.03 20.11
N THR A 109 8.52 -25.63 19.46
CA THR A 109 8.43 -24.34 18.77
C THR A 109 8.65 -23.18 19.74
N GLN A 110 7.98 -23.19 20.89
CA GLN A 110 8.13 -22.14 21.89
C GLN A 110 9.58 -22.06 22.41
N THR A 111 10.18 -23.20 22.80
CA THR A 111 11.58 -23.26 23.23
C THR A 111 12.54 -22.75 22.15
N THR A 112 12.28 -23.09 20.87
CA THR A 112 13.09 -22.64 19.74
C THR A 112 13.04 -21.12 19.59
N LEU A 113 11.83 -20.54 19.61
CA LEU A 113 11.64 -19.10 19.49
C LEU A 113 12.29 -18.36 20.68
N GLU A 114 12.09 -18.84 21.91
CA GLU A 114 12.72 -18.26 23.12
C GLU A 114 14.25 -18.30 23.05
N SER A 115 14.82 -19.41 22.56
CA SER A 115 16.27 -19.57 22.41
C SER A 115 16.85 -18.60 21.37
N VAL A 116 16.20 -18.50 20.19
CA VAL A 116 16.60 -17.55 19.15
C VAL A 116 16.44 -16.10 19.63
N SER A 117 15.35 -15.80 20.34
CA SER A 117 15.09 -14.50 20.95
C SER A 117 16.21 -14.09 21.90
N THR A 118 16.63 -15.01 22.78
CA THR A 118 17.72 -14.78 23.74
C THR A 118 19.06 -14.56 23.04
N ALA A 119 19.38 -15.39 22.06
CA ALA A 119 20.63 -15.27 21.28
C ALA A 119 20.69 -13.93 20.53
N LEU A 120 19.63 -13.57 19.81
CA LEU A 120 19.56 -12.30 19.08
C LEU A 120 19.58 -11.10 20.01
N SER A 121 18.95 -11.20 21.18
CA SER A 121 18.97 -10.10 22.15
C SER A 121 20.39 -9.78 22.63
N GLN A 122 21.20 -10.81 22.82
CA GLN A 122 22.61 -10.68 23.19
C GLN A 122 23.46 -10.16 22.03
N GLU A 123 23.28 -10.71 20.82
CA GLU A 123 24.04 -10.30 19.64
C GLU A 123 23.79 -8.85 19.24
N LEU A 124 22.54 -8.39 19.31
CA LEU A 124 22.13 -7.05 18.91
C LEU A 124 22.25 -6.01 20.02
N ASN A 125 22.55 -6.43 21.27
CA ASN A 125 22.50 -5.59 22.46
C ASN A 125 21.16 -4.84 22.62
N GLN A 126 20.06 -5.49 22.27
CA GLN A 126 18.70 -4.95 22.33
C GLN A 126 17.72 -6.08 22.66
N GLU A 127 16.66 -5.81 23.42
CA GLU A 127 15.63 -6.82 23.67
C GLU A 127 14.90 -7.20 22.36
N VAL A 128 14.93 -8.51 22.07
CA VAL A 128 14.14 -9.15 21.01
C VAL A 128 13.19 -10.11 21.69
N LEU A 129 11.90 -10.05 21.33
CA LEU A 129 10.83 -10.88 21.87
C LEU A 129 10.51 -12.07 20.95
N PRO A 130 10.08 -13.23 21.48
CA PRO A 130 9.72 -14.40 20.66
C PRO A 130 8.63 -14.10 19.62
N GLU A 131 7.70 -13.19 19.95
CA GLU A 131 6.67 -12.74 19.02
C GLU A 131 7.25 -11.98 17.82
N GLN A 132 8.30 -11.19 18.02
CA GLN A 132 9.01 -10.48 16.95
C GLN A 132 9.75 -11.46 16.04
N ILE A 133 10.28 -12.56 16.58
CA ILE A 133 10.85 -13.65 15.78
C ILE A 133 9.76 -14.25 14.89
N SER A 134 8.63 -14.63 15.49
CA SER A 134 7.51 -15.26 14.79
C SER A 134 6.98 -14.39 13.64
N LYS A 135 6.73 -13.09 13.90
CA LYS A 135 6.29 -12.13 12.87
C LYS A 135 7.38 -11.85 11.84
N GLY A 136 8.64 -11.78 12.27
CA GLY A 136 9.79 -11.51 11.41
C GLY A 136 10.08 -12.60 10.38
N LEU A 137 9.70 -13.86 10.65
CA LEU A 137 10.00 -15.00 9.77
C LEU A 137 9.58 -14.79 8.31
N TYR A 138 8.49 -14.07 8.08
CA TYR A 138 7.95 -13.82 6.73
C TYR A 138 7.61 -12.35 6.50
N ALA A 139 8.24 -11.44 7.25
CA ALA A 139 8.00 -9.99 7.14
C ALA A 139 8.38 -9.40 5.77
N ASP A 140 9.19 -10.13 4.97
CA ASP A 140 9.57 -9.76 3.61
C ASP A 140 8.47 -9.98 2.56
N LEU A 141 7.48 -10.83 2.86
CA LEU A 141 6.31 -11.02 2.00
C LEU A 141 5.48 -9.74 1.93
N HIS A 142 5.00 -9.41 0.72
CA HIS A 142 4.29 -8.15 0.44
C HIS A 142 3.11 -7.91 1.38
N GLU A 143 2.34 -8.96 1.69
CA GLU A 143 1.19 -8.90 2.61
C GLU A 143 1.58 -8.67 4.07
N ASN A 144 2.80 -9.06 4.49
CA ASN A 144 3.24 -8.97 5.89
C ASN A 144 4.01 -7.68 6.19
N ARG A 145 4.32 -6.87 5.18
CA ARG A 145 4.94 -5.56 5.36
C ARG A 145 4.02 -4.66 6.18
N ILE A 146 4.58 -3.86 7.08
CA ILE A 146 3.83 -3.00 7.97
C ILE A 146 3.67 -1.63 7.33
N LEU A 147 2.46 -1.05 7.37
CA LEU A 147 2.24 0.36 7.04
C LEU A 147 2.82 1.22 8.16
N THR A 148 4.07 1.69 8.03
CA THR A 148 4.75 2.43 9.11
C THR A 148 4.48 3.93 9.05
N GLN A 149 4.17 4.47 7.87
CA GLN A 149 3.84 5.88 7.69
C GLN A 149 2.73 6.04 6.66
N PHE A 150 1.81 6.99 6.94
CA PHE A 150 0.77 7.41 6.01
C PHE A 150 0.64 8.94 6.01
N ASP A 151 1.09 9.58 4.93
CA ASP A 151 1.04 11.03 4.74
C ASP A 151 -0.31 11.43 4.11
N HIS A 152 -1.37 11.42 4.93
CA HIS A 152 -2.73 11.54 4.42
C HIS A 152 -2.97 12.86 3.63
N PRO A 153 -3.45 12.79 2.37
CA PRO A 153 -3.85 13.98 1.63
C PRO A 153 -5.20 14.53 2.10
N ALA A 154 -5.50 15.78 1.75
CA ALA A 154 -6.90 16.24 1.77
C ALA A 154 -7.73 15.44 0.73
N PRO A 155 -9.02 15.16 0.99
CA PRO A 155 -9.88 14.41 0.06
C PRO A 155 -9.89 15.00 -1.36
N GLU A 156 -9.99 16.33 -1.48
CA GLU A 156 -9.97 17.03 -2.78
C GLU A 156 -8.64 16.79 -3.52
N ALA A 157 -7.52 16.81 -2.79
CA ALA A 157 -6.20 16.60 -3.35
C ALA A 157 -6.05 15.17 -3.89
N LEU A 158 -6.63 14.17 -3.21
CA LEU A 158 -6.67 12.79 -3.71
C LEU A 158 -7.47 12.69 -5.01
N LEU A 159 -8.64 13.34 -5.08
CA LEU A 159 -9.47 13.37 -6.30
C LEU A 159 -8.76 14.07 -7.47
N HIS A 160 -8.09 15.20 -7.21
CA HIS A 160 -7.25 15.86 -8.21
C HIS A 160 -6.15 14.94 -8.72
N ARG A 161 -5.46 14.23 -7.82
CA ARG A 161 -4.38 13.30 -8.17
C ARG A 161 -4.89 12.08 -8.95
N TYR A 162 -6.10 11.59 -8.64
CA TYR A 162 -6.77 10.57 -9.42
C TYR A 162 -7.08 11.04 -10.84
N ASN A 163 -7.71 12.20 -10.98
CA ASN A 163 -8.02 12.78 -12.28
C ASN A 163 -6.77 13.00 -13.15
N LEU A 164 -5.70 13.51 -12.53
CA LEU A 164 -4.40 13.66 -13.20
C LEU A 164 -3.84 12.30 -13.64
N SER A 165 -3.90 11.29 -12.77
CA SER A 165 -3.38 9.95 -13.07
C SER A 165 -4.14 9.26 -14.21
N GLN A 166 -5.45 9.50 -14.35
CA GLN A 166 -6.26 9.00 -15.46
C GLN A 166 -5.79 9.58 -16.81
N VAL A 167 -5.55 10.89 -16.86
CA VAL A 167 -5.04 11.56 -18.07
C VAL A 167 -3.63 11.08 -18.40
N GLN A 168 -2.74 11.04 -17.41
CA GLN A 168 -1.35 10.63 -17.59
C GLN A 168 -1.23 9.20 -18.12
N GLY A 169 -2.08 8.27 -17.64
CA GLY A 169 -2.09 6.90 -18.13
C GLY A 169 -2.48 6.77 -19.60
N ILE A 170 -3.38 7.64 -20.09
CA ILE A 170 -3.73 7.69 -21.52
C ILE A 170 -2.56 8.22 -22.33
N PHE A 171 -1.92 9.30 -21.88
CA PHE A 171 -0.79 9.91 -22.58
C PHE A 171 0.41 8.98 -22.70
N TYR A 172 0.59 8.04 -21.77
CA TYR A 172 1.66 7.03 -21.89
C TYR A 172 1.52 6.13 -23.13
N ARG A 173 0.32 6.08 -23.73
CA ARG A 173 0.04 5.34 -24.97
C ARG A 173 -0.01 6.24 -26.21
N ALA A 174 0.18 7.55 -26.06
CA ALA A 174 0.17 8.48 -27.18
C ALA A 174 1.46 8.33 -28.01
N SER A 175 1.32 8.30 -29.34
CA SER A 175 2.45 8.31 -30.26
C SER A 175 3.02 9.71 -30.49
N GLU A 176 2.18 10.73 -30.32
CA GLU A 176 2.53 12.15 -30.52
C GLU A 176 1.75 13.00 -29.52
N MET A 177 2.35 14.10 -29.07
CA MET A 177 1.72 15.08 -28.18
C MET A 177 2.02 16.49 -28.66
N THR A 178 0.98 17.23 -29.03
CA THR A 178 1.07 18.64 -29.41
C THR A 178 0.68 19.51 -28.22
N LEU A 179 1.62 20.35 -27.75
CA LEU A 179 1.38 21.27 -26.63
C LEU A 179 1.30 22.72 -27.16
N ASN A 180 0.12 23.33 -27.04
CA ASN A 180 -0.08 24.75 -27.31
C ASN A 180 0.07 25.53 -25.99
N ALA A 181 1.26 26.10 -25.76
CA ALA A 181 1.55 26.86 -24.55
C ALA A 181 1.43 28.37 -24.79
N HIS A 182 0.70 29.06 -23.93
CA HIS A 182 0.59 30.52 -23.91
C HIS A 182 1.39 31.10 -22.75
N ARG A 183 1.78 32.38 -22.84
CA ARG A 183 2.44 33.06 -21.71
C ARG A 183 1.50 33.07 -20.51
N ASN A 184 2.04 32.71 -19.35
CA ASN A 184 1.32 32.83 -18.09
C ASN A 184 1.31 34.30 -17.70
N VAL A 185 0.28 35.06 -18.12
CA VAL A 185 0.10 36.47 -17.76
C VAL A 185 -0.63 36.50 -16.42
N PRO A 186 -0.01 36.95 -15.32
CA PRO A 186 -0.68 36.99 -14.02
C PRO A 186 -1.83 38.01 -14.07
N GLY A 187 -3.08 37.58 -13.84
CA GLY A 187 -4.24 38.47 -13.69
C GLY A 187 -5.53 38.12 -14.45
N GLU A 188 -5.56 37.05 -15.27
CA GLU A 188 -6.74 36.67 -16.06
C GLU A 188 -7.44 35.36 -15.61
N TYR A 189 -7.28 34.95 -14.36
CA TYR A 189 -7.97 33.77 -13.79
C TYR A 189 -8.82 34.13 -12.58
#